data_AF-A0A2K5QMF7-F1
#
_entry.id   AF-A0A2K5QMF7-F1
#
_cell.length_a   1.000
_cell.length_b   1.000
_cell.length_c   1.000
_cell.angle_alpha   90.00
_cell.angle_beta   90.00
_cell.angle_gamma   90.00
#
_symmetry.space_group_name_H-M   'P 1'
#
loop_
_entity.id
_entity.type
_entity.pdbx_description
1 polymer ?
#
loop_
_entity_poly.entity_id
_entity_poly.type
_entity_poly.pdbx_seq_one_letter_code
_entity_poly.pdbx_strand_id
1 'polypeptide(L)'
;MPGVTVTDVNQQKFLRALAAFLEKSGKLKVPEWVDTVKELTPYDENWFYTQAASTARHLYLWDGTGVGSMTKIYGGRQRNGVMPSPFSRGSKSVARLVLQALEGLKMAEKDQDGGCKLTPQGQRSGQNHFLHKHDGEEKVSAERHPGAGQARAESEWAARNQTSWSGSG
;
A
#
# COMPACT_ATOMS: atom_id res chain seq x y z
N MET A 1 13.10 -9.43 27.26
CA MET A 1 12.08 -9.88 26.28
C MET A 1 12.80 -10.29 25.00
N PRO A 2 12.46 -11.43 24.36
CA PRO A 2 13.03 -11.76 23.05
C PRO A 2 12.66 -10.68 22.03
N GLY A 3 13.61 -10.29 21.17
CA GLY A 3 13.39 -9.25 20.17
C GLY A 3 12.39 -9.70 19.11
N VAL A 4 11.34 -8.91 18.88
CA VAL A 4 10.38 -9.16 17.79
C VAL A 4 11.03 -8.78 16.47
N THR A 5 11.07 -9.71 15.53
CA THR A 5 11.63 -9.50 14.19
C THR A 5 10.52 -9.34 13.15
N VAL A 6 10.86 -8.86 11.94
CA VAL A 6 9.89 -8.61 10.85
C VAL A 6 9.11 -9.87 10.45
N THR A 7 9.64 -11.06 10.73
CA THR A 7 9.00 -12.35 10.45
C THR A 7 7.95 -12.74 11.49
N ASP A 8 8.00 -12.18 12.70
CA ASP A 8 7.11 -12.55 13.82
C ASP A 8 5.78 -11.77 13.81
N VAL A 9 5.57 -10.99 12.76
CA VAL A 9 4.57 -9.92 12.70
C VAL A 9 3.58 -10.17 11.56
N ASN A 10 2.31 -9.81 11.79
CA ASN A 10 1.31 -9.78 10.73
C ASN A 10 1.75 -8.82 9.60
N GLN A 11 1.95 -9.39 8.42
CA GLN A 11 2.53 -8.72 7.26
C GLN A 11 1.71 -7.50 6.82
N GLN A 12 0.38 -7.60 6.82
CA GLN A 12 -0.49 -6.51 6.40
C GLN A 12 -0.41 -5.31 7.36
N LYS A 13 -0.36 -5.59 8.67
CA LYS A 13 -0.22 -4.55 9.70
C LYS A 13 1.13 -3.86 9.60
N PHE A 14 2.21 -4.63 9.39
CA PHE A 14 3.55 -4.10 9.20
C PHE A 14 3.63 -3.15 8.00
N LEU A 15 3.07 -3.55 6.85
CA LEU A 15 3.10 -2.73 5.64
C LEU A 15 2.37 -1.40 5.81
N ARG A 16 1.19 -1.41 6.46
CA ARG A 16 0.42 -0.19 6.74
C ARG A 16 1.18 0.75 7.69
N ALA A 17 1.77 0.21 8.76
CA ALA A 17 2.55 1.00 9.70
C ALA A 17 3.79 1.62 9.04
N LEU A 18 4.52 0.83 8.24
CA LEU A 18 5.71 1.30 7.53
C LEU A 18 5.37 2.35 6.45
N ALA A 19 4.25 2.18 5.73
CA ALA A 19 3.76 3.18 4.78
C ALA A 19 3.44 4.51 5.48
N ALA A 20 2.71 4.47 6.60
CA ALA A 20 2.40 5.66 7.39
C ALA A 20 3.67 6.34 7.96
N PHE A 21 4.70 5.57 8.30
CA PHE A 21 6.00 6.11 8.70
C PHE A 21 6.70 6.85 7.54
N LEU A 22 6.70 6.25 6.35
CA LEU A 22 7.31 6.85 5.16
C LEU A 22 6.59 8.14 4.76
N GLU A 23 5.26 8.16 4.85
CA GLU A 23 4.43 9.35 4.63
C GLU A 23 4.78 10.46 5.62
N LYS A 24 4.76 10.17 6.93
CA LYS A 24 5.12 11.13 7.99
C LYS A 24 6.54 11.64 7.87
N SER A 25 7.45 10.82 7.34
CA SER A 25 8.84 11.23 7.17
C SER A 25 9.00 12.33 6.12
N GLY A 26 8.10 12.43 5.15
CA GLY A 26 8.11 13.44 4.07
C GLY A 26 9.36 13.45 3.17
N LYS A 27 10.31 12.53 3.40
CA LYS A 27 11.62 12.49 2.72
C LYS A 27 11.61 11.63 1.45
N LEU A 28 10.54 10.87 1.26
CA LEU A 28 10.40 9.95 0.13
C LEU A 28 10.05 10.77 -1.12
N LYS A 29 10.91 10.69 -2.15
CA LYS A 29 10.68 11.38 -3.42
C LYS A 29 9.53 10.69 -4.18
N VAL A 30 8.34 11.27 -4.10
CA VAL A 30 7.17 10.80 -4.85
C VAL A 30 7.17 11.47 -6.24
N PRO A 31 7.07 10.68 -7.33
CA PRO A 31 6.95 11.24 -8.68
C PRO A 31 5.64 12.04 -8.87
N GLU A 32 5.70 13.14 -9.61
CA GLU A 32 4.56 14.02 -9.88
C GLU A 32 3.37 13.31 -10.55
N TRP A 33 3.65 12.36 -11.45
CA TRP A 33 2.61 11.63 -12.17
C TRP A 33 1.89 10.57 -11.33
N VAL A 34 2.30 10.32 -10.07
CA VAL A 34 1.69 9.30 -9.20
C VAL A 34 0.19 9.53 -9.00
N ASP A 35 -0.24 10.79 -9.04
CA ASP A 35 -1.64 11.18 -8.94
C ASP A 35 -2.38 11.05 -10.28
N THR A 36 -1.67 11.13 -11.40
CA THR A 36 -2.22 11.12 -12.77
C THR A 36 -2.51 9.72 -13.32
N VAL A 37 -1.99 8.63 -12.72
CA VAL A 37 -2.01 7.26 -13.32
C VAL A 37 -3.42 6.66 -13.53
N LYS A 38 -4.52 7.33 -13.20
CA LYS A 38 -5.76 6.64 -12.85
C LYS A 38 -6.92 6.91 -13.82
N GLU A 39 -7.05 6.00 -14.79
CA GLU A 39 -8.33 5.60 -15.41
C GLU A 39 -9.07 4.55 -14.54
N LEU A 40 -8.37 3.91 -13.60
CA LEU A 40 -8.93 3.06 -12.53
C LEU A 40 -8.09 3.31 -11.26
N THR A 41 -8.54 4.22 -10.43
CA THR A 41 -7.88 4.62 -9.20
C THR A 41 -7.77 3.41 -8.24
N PRO A 42 -6.57 2.89 -7.84
CA PRO A 42 -6.47 2.21 -6.56
C PRO A 42 -7.14 3.06 -5.48
N TYR A 43 -8.01 2.44 -4.68
CA TYR A 43 -8.79 3.11 -3.62
C TYR A 43 -7.95 3.87 -2.58
N ASP A 44 -6.63 3.68 -2.60
CA ASP A 44 -5.66 4.33 -1.71
C ASP A 44 -4.89 5.43 -2.46
N GLU A 45 -4.95 6.65 -1.95
CA GLU A 45 -4.16 7.81 -2.43
C GLU A 45 -2.66 7.56 -2.16
N ASN A 46 -2.35 6.83 -1.09
CA ASN A 46 -0.98 6.55 -0.62
C ASN A 46 -0.36 5.28 -1.21
N TRP A 47 -0.81 4.84 -2.40
CA TRP A 47 -0.37 3.58 -3.00
C TRP A 47 1.15 3.49 -3.22
N PHE A 48 1.82 4.61 -3.49
CA PHE A 48 3.27 4.67 -3.67
C PHE A 48 4.03 4.35 -2.36
N TYR A 49 3.54 4.82 -1.21
CA TYR A 49 4.12 4.52 0.10
C TYR A 49 3.92 3.05 0.48
N THR A 50 2.76 2.48 0.17
CA THR A 50 2.49 1.05 0.36
C THR A 50 3.40 0.18 -0.51
N GLN A 51 3.67 0.58 -1.76
CA GLN A 51 4.63 -0.10 -2.62
C GLN A 51 6.07 0.01 -2.08
N ALA A 52 6.49 1.18 -1.62
CA ALA A 52 7.80 1.37 -0.98
C ALA A 52 7.98 0.50 0.27
N ALA A 53 6.96 0.43 1.14
CA ALA A 53 6.95 -0.43 2.31
C ALA A 53 7.06 -1.92 1.92
N SER A 54 6.29 -2.35 0.92
CA SER A 54 6.34 -3.73 0.41
C SER A 54 7.70 -4.07 -0.20
N THR A 55 8.32 -3.11 -0.87
CA THR A 55 9.66 -3.26 -1.47
C THR A 55 10.72 -3.42 -0.39
N ALA A 56 10.71 -2.55 0.62
CA ALA A 56 11.65 -2.62 1.74
C ALA A 56 11.52 -3.95 2.50
N ARG A 57 10.29 -4.46 2.69
CA ARG A 57 10.08 -5.78 3.28
C ARG A 57 10.61 -6.92 2.41
N HIS A 58 10.41 -6.84 1.09
CA HIS A 58 10.91 -7.87 0.18
C HIS A 58 12.44 -7.94 0.23
N LEU A 59 13.10 -6.77 0.23
CA LEU A 59 14.55 -6.65 0.39
C LEU A 59 15.05 -7.18 1.73
N TYR A 60 14.25 -7.06 2.81
CA TYR A 60 14.60 -7.66 4.10
C TYR A 60 14.65 -9.18 4.05
N LEU A 61 13.81 -9.82 3.24
CA LEU A 61 13.69 -11.28 3.16
C LEU A 61 14.60 -11.89 2.09
N TRP A 62 14.85 -11.15 1.01
CA TRP A 62 15.63 -11.59 -0.14
C TRP A 62 16.60 -10.49 -0.59
N ASP A 63 17.85 -10.66 -0.19
CA ASP A 63 18.95 -9.82 -0.66
C ASP A 63 19.19 -10.02 -2.17
N GLY A 64 19.82 -9.04 -2.82
CA GLY A 64 20.13 -9.08 -4.25
C GLY A 64 18.93 -8.86 -5.19
N THR A 65 17.83 -8.27 -4.68
CA THR A 65 16.62 -8.06 -5.49
C THR A 65 16.79 -6.84 -6.42
N GLY A 66 16.60 -7.06 -7.73
CA GLY A 66 16.58 -6.00 -8.74
C GLY A 66 15.19 -5.69 -9.30
N VAL A 67 15.13 -4.70 -10.20
CA VAL A 67 13.90 -4.25 -10.89
C VAL A 67 13.16 -5.40 -11.56
N GLY A 68 13.89 -6.35 -12.16
CA GLY A 68 13.31 -7.49 -12.87
C GLY A 68 12.49 -8.40 -11.96
N SER A 69 13.03 -8.74 -10.79
CA SER A 69 12.32 -9.50 -9.76
C SER A 69 11.08 -8.73 -9.31
N MET A 70 11.22 -7.42 -9.10
CA MET A 70 10.12 -6.58 -8.65
C MET A 70 8.95 -6.51 -9.62
N THR A 71 9.22 -6.44 -10.92
CA THR A 71 8.18 -6.50 -11.94
C THR A 71 7.49 -7.86 -12.03
N LYS A 72 8.10 -8.93 -11.54
CA LYS A 72 7.47 -10.26 -11.47
C LYS A 72 6.54 -10.35 -10.25
N ILE A 73 6.96 -9.78 -9.12
CA ILE A 73 6.18 -9.76 -7.87
C ILE A 73 4.91 -8.92 -8.02
N TYR A 74 5.03 -7.72 -8.57
CA TYR A 74 3.89 -6.84 -8.86
C TYR A 74 3.24 -7.10 -10.23
N GLY A 75 3.63 -8.19 -10.89
CA GLY A 75 2.96 -8.66 -12.09
C GLY A 75 1.61 -9.28 -11.75
N GLY A 76 0.76 -9.39 -12.76
CA GLY A 76 -0.60 -9.90 -12.58
C GLY A 76 -1.15 -10.51 -13.84
N ARG A 77 -2.39 -10.98 -13.74
CA ARG A 77 -3.10 -11.57 -14.87
C ARG A 77 -3.70 -10.45 -15.73
N GLN A 78 -3.29 -10.37 -17.00
CA GLN A 78 -3.75 -9.32 -17.92
C GLN A 78 -5.03 -9.75 -18.63
N ARG A 79 -6.12 -9.02 -18.43
CA ARG A 79 -7.41 -9.31 -19.07
C ARG A 79 -7.39 -8.85 -20.53
N ASN A 80 -7.46 -9.80 -21.47
CA ASN A 80 -7.49 -9.55 -22.91
C ASN A 80 -8.90 -9.68 -23.52
N GLY A 81 -9.95 -9.39 -22.74
CA GLY A 81 -11.33 -9.54 -23.16
C GLY A 81 -11.70 -10.99 -23.45
N VAL A 82 -11.85 -11.33 -24.73
CA VAL A 82 -12.26 -12.65 -25.23
C VAL A 82 -11.08 -13.62 -25.38
N MET A 83 -9.84 -13.10 -25.48
CA MET A 83 -8.65 -13.95 -25.60
C MET A 83 -8.20 -14.50 -24.23
N PRO A 84 -7.49 -15.64 -24.20
CA PRO A 84 -6.85 -16.15 -23.00
C PRO A 84 -5.99 -15.07 -22.33
N SER A 85 -6.00 -15.08 -21.00
CA SER A 85 -5.40 -14.05 -20.18
C SER A 85 -4.03 -14.51 -19.66
N PRO A 86 -2.92 -14.00 -20.24
CA PRO A 86 -1.57 -14.36 -19.83
C PRO A 86 -1.14 -13.59 -18.56
N PHE A 87 -0.05 -14.03 -17.96
CA PHE A 87 0.67 -13.25 -16.95
C PHE A 87 1.40 -12.09 -17.63
N SER A 88 1.24 -10.89 -17.09
CA SER A 88 1.94 -9.69 -17.53
C SER A 88 2.75 -9.11 -16.36
N ARG A 89 3.97 -8.66 -16.67
CA ARG A 89 4.85 -8.06 -15.66
C ARG A 89 4.34 -6.68 -15.27
N GLY A 90 4.58 -6.32 -14.01
CA GLY A 90 4.31 -4.99 -13.51
C GLY A 90 5.19 -3.93 -14.16
N SER A 91 4.86 -2.66 -13.91
CA SER A 91 5.58 -1.53 -14.49
C SER A 91 7.03 -1.45 -14.00
N LYS A 92 7.97 -1.44 -14.96
CA LYS A 92 9.41 -1.27 -14.68
C LYS A 92 9.74 0.14 -14.19
N SER A 93 8.99 1.17 -14.62
CA SER A 93 9.24 2.55 -14.21
C SER A 93 8.92 2.75 -12.74
N VAL A 94 7.75 2.25 -12.29
CA VAL A 94 7.33 2.26 -10.88
C VAL A 94 8.38 1.55 -10.02
N ALA A 95 8.75 0.32 -10.39
CA ALA A 95 9.72 -0.47 -9.61
C ALA A 95 11.09 0.23 -9.48
N ARG A 96 11.58 0.87 -10.55
CA ARG A 96 12.84 1.65 -10.50
C ARG A 96 12.73 2.85 -9.57
N LEU A 97 11.64 3.61 -9.67
CA LEU A 97 11.47 4.83 -8.88
C LEU A 97 11.34 4.51 -7.38
N VAL A 98 10.64 3.44 -7.03
CA VAL A 98 10.54 3.00 -5.64
C VAL A 98 11.90 2.61 -5.07
N LEU A 99 12.71 1.86 -5.82
CA LEU A 99 14.06 1.50 -5.40
C LEU A 99 14.97 2.73 -5.24
N GLN A 100 14.93 3.65 -6.21
CA GLN A 100 15.68 4.92 -6.14
C GLN A 100 15.23 5.81 -4.97
N ALA A 101 13.93 5.82 -4.65
CA ALA A 101 13.40 6.55 -3.52
C ALA A 101 13.89 5.96 -2.18
N LEU A 102 13.95 4.62 -2.07
CA LEU A 102 14.50 3.93 -0.89
C LEU A 102 16.03 4.11 -0.76
N GLU A 103 16.76 4.16 -1.88
CA GLU A 103 18.18 4.53 -1.92
C GLU A 103 18.38 5.97 -1.40
N GLY A 104 17.54 6.91 -1.83
CA GLY A 104 17.57 8.30 -1.37
C GLY A 104 17.33 8.45 0.15
N LEU A 105 16.56 7.53 0.74
CA LEU A 105 16.31 7.46 2.18
C LEU A 105 17.41 6.73 2.96
N LYS A 106 18.46 6.23 2.30
CA LYS A 106 19.51 5.36 2.88
C LYS A 106 18.94 4.10 3.56
N MET A 107 17.73 3.69 3.16
CA MET A 107 17.09 2.46 3.65
C MET A 107 17.53 1.24 2.85
N ALA A 108 17.82 1.44 1.56
CA ALA A 108 18.37 0.42 0.68
C ALA A 108 19.69 0.90 0.08
N GLU A 109 20.58 -0.02 -0.22
CA GLU A 109 21.84 0.22 -0.90
C GLU A 109 22.03 -0.77 -2.05
N LYS A 110 22.84 -0.38 -3.03
CA LYS A 110 23.22 -1.29 -4.12
C LYS A 110 24.16 -2.34 -3.59
N ASP A 111 23.90 -3.58 -3.98
CA ASP A 111 24.80 -4.68 -3.62
C ASP A 111 26.00 -4.77 -4.58
N GLN A 112 27.10 -5.34 -4.10
CA GLN A 112 28.32 -5.50 -4.89
C GLN A 112 28.13 -6.51 -6.02
N ASP A 113 27.31 -7.54 -5.79
CA ASP A 113 26.95 -8.58 -6.76
C ASP A 113 25.80 -8.14 -7.71
N GLY A 114 25.35 -6.90 -7.58
CA GLY A 114 24.22 -6.33 -8.32
C GLY A 114 22.88 -6.45 -7.58
N GLY A 115 21.92 -5.62 -7.99
CA GLY A 115 20.64 -5.51 -7.30
C GLY A 115 20.70 -4.55 -6.11
N CYS A 116 19.71 -4.67 -5.22
CA CYS A 116 19.54 -3.81 -4.06
C CYS A 116 19.45 -4.70 -2.81
N LYS A 117 19.99 -4.23 -1.69
CA LYS A 117 19.90 -4.86 -0.37
C LYS A 117 19.49 -3.83 0.67
N LEU A 118 18.92 -4.29 1.79
CA LEU A 118 18.50 -3.39 2.86
C LEU A 118 19.69 -2.99 3.73
N THR A 119 19.82 -1.71 4.06
CA THR A 119 20.90 -1.24 4.94
C THR A 119 20.64 -1.70 6.40
N PRO A 120 21.68 -1.80 7.24
CA PRO A 120 21.49 -2.05 8.68
C PRO A 120 20.59 -1.01 9.36
N GLN A 121 20.62 0.23 8.86
CA GLN A 121 19.72 1.29 9.31
C GLN A 121 18.27 1.04 8.87
N GLY A 122 18.05 0.57 7.64
CA GLY A 122 16.74 0.17 7.14
C GLY A 122 16.14 -1.00 7.93
N GLN A 123 16.97 -2.01 8.26
CA GLN A 123 16.58 -3.15 9.10
C GLN A 123 16.12 -2.69 10.49
N ARG A 124 16.90 -1.84 11.17
CA ARG A 124 16.55 -1.31 12.50
C ARG A 124 15.31 -0.42 12.47
N SER A 125 15.17 0.41 11.44
CA SER A 125 14.03 1.33 11.31
C SER A 125 12.72 0.55 11.12
N GLY A 126 12.75 -0.54 10.34
CA GLY A 126 11.62 -1.45 10.20
C GLY A 126 11.24 -2.15 11.51
N GLN A 127 12.24 -2.65 12.27
CA GLN A 127 12.01 -3.33 13.55
C GLN A 127 11.48 -2.38 14.65
N ASN A 128 12.10 -1.21 14.83
CA ASN A 128 11.77 -0.29 15.92
C ASN A 128 10.40 0.37 15.77
N HIS A 129 9.95 0.66 14.55
CA HIS A 129 8.66 1.32 14.33
C HIS A 129 7.48 0.40 14.66
N PHE A 130 7.61 -0.90 14.35
CA PHE A 130 6.57 -1.86 14.67
C PHE A 130 6.42 -2.08 16.18
N LEU A 131 7.53 -2.06 16.92
CA LEU A 131 7.54 -2.17 18.39
C LEU A 131 6.85 -1.01 19.12
N HIS A 132 6.77 0.19 18.54
CA HIS A 132 6.17 1.37 19.19
C HIS A 132 4.67 1.54 18.94
N LYS A 133 4.08 0.77 18.01
CA LYS A 133 2.70 0.97 17.54
C LYS A 133 1.72 -0.14 17.91
N HIS A 134 2.21 -1.22 18.53
CA HIS A 134 1.34 -2.32 18.96
C HIS A 134 0.42 -2.00 20.14
N ASP A 135 0.58 -0.84 20.78
CA ASP A 135 -0.28 -0.37 21.87
C ASP A 135 -1.38 0.64 21.43
N GLY A 136 -1.42 1.07 20.16
CA GLY A 136 -2.21 2.26 19.77
C GLY A 136 -3.22 2.12 18.62
N GLU A 137 -3.17 1.05 17.81
CA GLU A 137 -3.93 0.98 16.55
C GLU A 137 -5.16 0.06 16.57
N GLU A 138 -5.80 -0.10 17.73
CA GLU A 138 -7.17 -0.65 17.79
C GLU A 138 -8.25 0.44 17.55
N LYS A 139 -7.91 1.73 17.66
CA LYS A 139 -8.93 2.80 17.58
C LYS A 139 -9.25 3.31 16.17
N VAL A 140 -8.33 3.24 15.21
CA VAL A 140 -8.55 3.89 13.88
C VAL A 140 -9.39 3.04 12.92
N SER A 141 -9.48 1.72 13.12
CA SER A 141 -10.32 0.87 12.27
C SER A 141 -11.78 0.78 12.73
N ALA A 142 -12.09 1.24 13.95
CA ALA A 142 -13.45 1.26 14.48
C ALA A 142 -14.25 2.51 14.04
N GLU A 143 -13.61 3.55 13.51
CA GLU A 143 -14.26 4.83 13.16
C GLU A 143 -14.44 5.09 11.65
N ARG A 144 -14.22 4.09 10.79
CA ARG A 144 -14.64 4.16 9.37
C ARG A 144 -15.83 3.25 9.07
N HIS A 145 -16.94 3.53 9.73
CA HIS A 145 -18.27 3.22 9.21
C HIS A 145 -19.17 4.47 9.32
N PRO A 146 -19.37 5.26 8.25
CA PRO A 146 -20.56 6.09 8.16
C PRO A 146 -21.72 5.22 7.62
N GLY A 147 -22.02 4.11 8.30
CA GLY A 147 -23.18 3.27 7.98
C GLY A 147 -24.49 3.79 8.61
N ALA A 148 -24.41 4.74 9.54
CA ALA A 148 -25.57 5.25 10.25
C ALA A 148 -26.28 6.43 9.55
N GLY A 149 -25.65 7.03 8.53
CA GLY A 149 -26.21 8.17 7.78
C GLY A 149 -27.10 7.77 6.59
N GLN A 150 -26.82 6.63 5.95
CA GLN A 150 -27.58 6.18 4.78
C GLN A 150 -28.97 5.63 5.14
N ALA A 151 -29.12 4.93 6.27
CA ALA A 151 -30.42 4.42 6.71
C ALA A 151 -31.42 5.53 7.08
N ARG A 152 -30.93 6.70 7.54
CA ARG A 152 -31.78 7.86 7.85
C ARG A 152 -32.20 8.62 6.60
N ALA A 153 -31.29 8.73 5.62
CA ALA A 153 -31.59 9.35 4.33
C ALA A 153 -32.56 8.53 3.47
N GLU A 154 -32.48 7.19 3.53
CA GLU A 154 -33.42 6.30 2.82
C GLU A 154 -34.80 6.27 3.47
N SER A 155 -34.89 6.36 4.80
CA SER A 155 -36.19 6.47 5.50
C SER A 155 -36.85 7.84 5.32
N GLU A 156 -36.09 8.94 5.27
CA GLU A 156 -36.62 10.28 4.99
C GLU A 156 -37.03 10.46 3.51
N TRP A 157 -36.31 9.83 2.56
CA TRP A 157 -36.70 9.81 1.15
C TRP A 157 -37.96 8.94 0.93
N ALA A 158 -38.05 7.77 1.56
CA ALA A 158 -39.23 6.90 1.48
C ALA A 158 -40.47 7.54 2.13
N ALA A 159 -40.32 8.28 3.23
CA ALA A 159 -41.42 9.01 3.88
C ALA A 159 -41.92 10.21 3.04
N ARG A 160 -41.02 10.88 2.30
CA ARG A 160 -41.40 11.98 1.39
C ARG A 160 -42.12 11.51 0.12
N ASN A 161 -41.89 10.29 -0.34
CA ASN A 161 -42.43 9.78 -1.61
C ASN A 161 -43.65 8.83 -1.46
N GLN A 162 -44.19 8.64 -0.26
CA GLN A 162 -45.43 7.86 -0.06
C GLN A 162 -46.73 8.65 -0.28
N THR A 163 -46.69 9.99 -0.46
CA THR A 163 -47.89 10.83 -0.61
C THR A 163 -48.26 11.20 -2.05
N SER A 164 -47.62 10.61 -3.07
CA SER A 164 -47.94 10.90 -4.49
C SER A 164 -48.65 9.76 -5.24
N TRP A 165 -49.03 8.67 -4.57
CA TRP A 165 -49.73 7.53 -5.18
C TRP A 165 -51.04 7.19 -4.46
N SER A 166 -51.96 8.15 -4.40
CA SER A 166 -53.39 7.90 -4.21
C SER A 166 -54.20 8.91 -5.02
N GLY A 167 -54.33 8.65 -6.32
CA GLY A 167 -55.11 9.49 -7.21
C GLY A 167 -55.15 8.97 -8.64
N SER A 168 -55.91 7.89 -8.87
CA SER A 168 -56.72 7.62 -10.07
C SER A 168 -57.07 6.13 -10.16
N GLY A 169 -58.37 5.81 -10.13
CA GLY A 169 -58.93 4.48 -10.42
C GLY A 169 -59.92 4.01 -9.38
#